data_AF-A0A5C8B7L8-F1
#
_entry.id   AF-A0A5C8B7L8-F1
#
_cell.length_a   1.000
_cell.length_b   1.000
_cell.length_c   1.000
_cell.angle_alpha   90.00
_cell.angle_beta   90.00
_cell.angle_gamma   90.00
#
_symmetry.space_group_name_H-M   'P 1'
#
loop_
_entity.id
_entity.type
_entity.pdbx_description
1 polymer ?
#
loop_
_entity_poly.entity_id
_entity_poly.type
_entity_poly.pdbx_seq_one_letter_code
_entity_poly.pdbx_strand_id
1 'polypeptide(L)'
;MTKHRSRRQRKKLHVGEFQEFGFAFKTQLKEGAREELFVDALLEEVIEPKGLEFGGWAHGGFITKSERGSVSAQERAALIDWLRARSDVASARVSELVDAWYTDFVTEDALAPVVG
;
A
#
# COMPACT_ATOMS: atom_id res chain seq x y z
N MET A 1 -7.95 17.00 -27.44
CA MET A 1 -6.60 16.91 -28.06
C MET A 1 -5.73 16.02 -27.21
N THR A 2 -5.32 14.86 -27.71
CA THR A 2 -4.32 14.01 -27.05
C THR A 2 -2.98 14.75 -27.02
N LYS A 3 -2.52 15.16 -25.83
CA LYS A 3 -1.21 15.79 -25.66
C LYS A 3 -0.14 14.75 -25.97
N HIS A 4 0.47 14.79 -27.15
CA HIS A 4 1.62 13.94 -27.48
C HIS A 4 2.80 14.33 -26.58
N ARG A 5 3.18 13.42 -25.67
CA ARG A 5 4.31 13.59 -24.75
C ARG A 5 5.50 12.78 -25.27
N SER A 6 6.69 13.38 -25.34
CA SER A 6 7.94 12.66 -25.62
C SER A 6 8.27 11.68 -24.49
N ARG A 7 9.13 10.68 -24.74
CA ARG A 7 9.56 9.72 -23.69
C ARG A 7 10.16 10.42 -22.48
N ARG A 8 10.97 11.46 -22.69
CA ARG A 8 11.54 12.28 -21.60
C ARG A 8 10.45 12.99 -20.80
N GLN A 9 9.41 13.52 -21.46
CA GLN A 9 8.28 14.16 -20.78
C GLN A 9 7.44 13.14 -19.99
N ARG A 10 7.20 11.95 -20.55
CA ARG A 10 6.50 10.88 -19.83
C ARG A 10 7.24 10.43 -18.58
N LYS A 11 8.57 10.28 -18.66
CA LYS A 11 9.43 10.00 -17.49
C LYS A 11 9.37 11.12 -16.45
N LYS A 12 9.50 12.38 -16.88
CA LYS A 12 9.48 13.55 -15.97
C LYS A 12 8.14 13.69 -15.24
N LEU A 13 7.04 13.30 -15.88
CA LEU A 13 5.70 13.39 -15.33
C LEU A 13 5.21 12.06 -14.75
N HIS A 14 6.01 10.98 -14.74
CA HIS A 14 5.56 9.67 -14.24
C HIS A 14 4.24 9.17 -14.87
N VAL A 15 4.07 9.33 -16.18
CA VAL A 15 2.88 8.89 -16.92
C VAL A 15 3.21 7.81 -17.96
N GLY A 16 2.22 7.02 -18.37
CA GLY A 16 2.41 5.96 -19.35
C GLY A 16 3.29 4.85 -18.78
N GLU A 17 4.39 4.52 -19.46
CA GLU A 17 5.32 3.45 -19.05
C GLU A 17 6.10 3.75 -17.75
N PHE A 18 5.93 4.93 -17.17
CA PHE A 18 6.57 5.36 -15.92
C PHE A 18 5.59 5.52 -14.75
N GLN A 19 4.33 5.09 -14.92
CA GLN A 19 3.39 5.02 -13.80
C GLN A 19 3.79 3.89 -12.86
N GLU A 20 3.64 4.15 -11.57
CA GLU A 20 3.94 3.21 -10.50
C GLU A 20 2.71 3.17 -9.60
N PHE A 21 2.22 1.96 -9.33
CA PHE A 21 1.03 1.76 -8.53
C PHE A 21 1.39 1.19 -7.17
N GLY A 22 0.75 1.73 -6.14
CA GLY A 22 0.79 1.25 -4.77
C GLY A 22 -0.63 1.13 -4.22
N PHE A 23 -0.75 0.91 -2.92
CA PHE A 23 -2.06 0.83 -2.29
C PHE A 23 -1.99 1.27 -0.83
N ALA A 24 -3.12 1.75 -0.32
CA ALA A 24 -3.27 2.13 1.07
C ALA A 24 -3.91 1.01 1.88
N PHE A 25 -3.61 0.99 3.17
CA PHE A 25 -4.40 0.27 4.15
C PHE A 25 -4.68 1.13 5.38
N LYS A 26 -5.73 0.76 6.09
CA LYS A 26 -6.04 1.22 7.44
C LYS A 26 -6.29 0.04 8.35
N THR A 27 -5.90 0.20 9.60
CA THR A 27 -6.02 -0.82 10.63
C THR A 27 -6.47 -0.21 11.94
N GLN A 28 -7.35 -0.92 12.62
CA GLN A 28 -7.62 -0.69 14.03
C GLN A 28 -7.08 -1.89 14.79
N LEU A 29 -6.14 -1.65 15.71
CA LEU A 29 -5.65 -2.69 16.58
C LEU A 29 -6.59 -2.87 17.78
N LYS A 30 -6.56 -4.07 18.36
CA LYS A 30 -7.31 -4.37 19.59
C LYS A 30 -6.70 -3.62 20.77
N GLU A 31 -7.54 -3.37 21.78
CA GLU A 31 -7.08 -2.77 23.02
C GLU A 31 -5.94 -3.58 23.66
N GLY A 32 -4.86 -2.91 24.08
CA GLY A 32 -3.66 -3.55 24.63
C GLY A 32 -2.68 -4.10 23.58
N ALA A 33 -3.00 -4.05 22.29
CA ALA A 33 -2.02 -4.33 21.23
C ALA A 33 -0.91 -3.27 21.23
N ARG A 34 0.31 -3.69 20.86
CA ARG A 34 1.47 -2.81 20.79
C ARG A 34 1.75 -2.43 19.34
N GLU A 35 1.61 -1.14 19.05
CA GLU A 35 1.78 -0.61 17.69
C GLU A 35 3.17 -0.87 17.13
N GLU A 36 4.23 -0.73 17.95
CA GLU A 36 5.61 -0.96 17.51
C GLU A 36 5.79 -2.42 17.04
N LEU A 37 5.28 -3.38 17.82
CA LEU A 37 5.39 -4.80 17.48
C LEU A 37 4.58 -5.17 16.23
N PHE A 38 3.46 -4.47 15.98
CA PHE A 38 2.70 -4.64 14.75
C PHE A 38 3.50 -4.12 13.55
N VAL A 39 4.10 -2.93 13.66
CA VAL A 39 4.89 -2.33 12.57
C VAL A 39 6.16 -3.11 12.31
N ASP A 40 6.89 -3.52 13.34
CA ASP A 40 8.09 -4.37 13.20
C ASP A 40 7.75 -5.67 12.46
N ALA A 41 6.69 -6.37 12.87
CA ALA A 41 6.24 -7.58 12.20
C ALA A 41 5.76 -7.33 10.75
N LEU A 42 5.08 -6.21 10.49
CA LEU A 42 4.68 -5.82 9.14
C LEU A 42 5.91 -5.66 8.23
N LEU A 43 6.93 -4.96 8.72
CA LEU A 43 8.16 -4.71 7.98
C LEU A 43 8.88 -6.03 7.68
N GLU A 44 9.11 -6.85 8.70
CA GLU A 44 9.88 -8.10 8.60
C GLU A 44 9.17 -9.19 7.78
N GLU A 45 7.84 -9.33 7.91
CA GLU A 45 7.12 -10.47 7.32
C GLU A 45 6.52 -10.16 5.94
N VAL A 46 6.17 -8.90 5.68
CA VAL A 46 5.48 -8.49 4.45
C VAL A 46 6.35 -7.59 3.59
N ILE A 47 6.86 -6.49 4.14
CA ILE A 47 7.44 -5.39 3.35
C ILE A 47 8.82 -5.76 2.80
N GLU A 48 9.77 -6.06 3.69
CA GLU A 48 11.17 -6.31 3.30
C GLU A 48 11.34 -7.55 2.39
N PRO A 49 10.74 -8.72 2.69
CA PRO A 49 10.95 -9.91 1.87
C PRO A 49 10.39 -9.80 0.45
N LYS A 50 9.51 -8.82 0.19
CA LYS A 50 8.85 -8.61 -1.11
C LYS A 50 9.42 -7.42 -1.87
N GLY A 51 10.46 -6.76 -1.33
CA GLY A 51 11.02 -5.55 -1.93
C GLY A 51 9.97 -4.45 -2.05
N LEU A 52 9.18 -4.28 -0.98
CA LEU A 52 8.20 -3.21 -0.86
C LEU A 52 8.77 -2.10 0.02
N GLU A 53 8.15 -0.93 -0.05
CA GLU A 53 8.36 0.17 0.86
C GLU A 53 7.04 0.52 1.54
N PHE A 54 7.11 0.89 2.81
CA PHE A 54 5.96 1.27 3.62
C PHE A 54 6.19 2.65 4.22
N GLY A 55 5.24 3.56 3.98
CA GLY A 55 5.15 4.84 4.66
C GLY A 55 3.87 4.90 5.49
N GLY A 56 4.00 5.03 6.80
CA GLY A 56 2.86 5.09 7.72
C GLY A 56 3.18 4.60 9.11
N TRP A 57 2.14 4.14 9.81
CA TRP A 57 2.25 3.56 11.14
C TRP A 57 1.20 2.45 11.35
N ALA A 58 1.04 1.97 12.58
CA ALA A 58 0.15 0.86 12.94
C ALA A 58 -1.33 1.05 12.58
N HIS A 59 -1.78 2.28 12.33
CA HIS A 59 -3.17 2.58 11.95
C HIS A 59 -3.40 2.68 10.44
N GLY A 60 -2.34 2.55 9.66
CA GLY A 60 -2.41 2.61 8.21
C GLY A 60 -1.27 3.39 7.59
N GLY A 61 -1.25 3.33 6.27
CA GLY A 61 -0.25 3.98 5.45
C GLY A 61 -0.35 3.51 4.01
N PHE A 62 0.72 3.71 3.27
CA PHE A 62 0.80 3.42 1.85
C PHE A 62 1.99 2.50 1.57
N ILE A 63 1.77 1.54 0.67
CA ILE A 63 2.77 0.55 0.27
C ILE A 63 3.07 0.69 -1.22
N THR A 64 4.35 0.78 -1.54
CA THR A 64 4.91 0.84 -2.91
C THR A 64 5.97 -0.24 -3.11
N LYS A 65 6.54 -0.34 -4.31
CA LYS A 65 7.81 -1.04 -4.51
C LYS A 65 8.95 -0.20 -3.94
N SER A 66 9.98 -0.87 -3.40
CA SER A 66 11.21 -0.20 -2.96
C SER A 66 12.07 0.28 -4.11
N GLU A 67 11.99 -0.40 -5.25
CA GLU A 67 12.58 0.01 -6.50
C GLU A 67 11.51 0.42 -7.52
N ARG A 68 11.95 0.82 -8.73
CA ARG A 68 11.02 1.19 -9.81
C ARG A 68 10.07 0.04 -10.12
N GLY A 69 8.79 0.37 -10.19
CA GLY A 69 7.75 -0.59 -10.52
C GLY A 69 6.47 -0.38 -9.75
N SER A 70 5.52 -1.28 -9.99
CA SER A 70 4.22 -1.28 -9.33
C SER A 70 4.11 -2.48 -8.41
N VAL A 71 3.39 -2.31 -7.31
CA VAL A 71 2.92 -3.42 -6.50
C VAL A 71 2.02 -4.31 -7.36
N SER A 72 2.25 -5.61 -7.29
CA SER A 72 1.44 -6.62 -7.95
C SER A 72 0.20 -6.99 -7.14
N ALA A 73 -0.81 -7.56 -7.80
CA ALA A 73 -2.00 -8.08 -7.11
C ALA A 73 -1.64 -9.15 -6.06
N GLN A 74 -0.58 -9.94 -6.30
CA GLN A 74 -0.12 -10.97 -5.36
C GLN A 74 0.50 -10.37 -4.10
N GLU A 75 1.31 -9.31 -4.23
CA GLU A 75 1.90 -8.61 -3.09
C GLU A 75 0.83 -7.92 -2.24
N ARG A 76 -0.17 -7.32 -2.90
CA ARG A 76 -1.35 -6.78 -2.20
C ARG A 76 -2.12 -7.87 -1.46
N ALA A 77 -2.36 -9.01 -2.10
CA ALA A 77 -3.04 -10.15 -1.47
C ALA A 77 -2.27 -10.67 -0.25
N ALA A 78 -0.93 -10.67 -0.29
CA ALA A 78 -0.11 -11.09 0.83
C ALA A 78 -0.29 -10.20 2.07
N LEU A 79 -0.44 -8.87 1.91
CA LEU A 79 -0.79 -8.00 3.04
C LEU A 79 -2.18 -8.36 3.59
N ILE A 80 -3.16 -8.55 2.72
CA ILE A 80 -4.54 -8.86 3.13
C ILE A 80 -4.57 -10.17 3.93
N ASP A 81 -3.89 -11.20 3.46
CA ASP A 81 -3.82 -12.50 4.14
C ASP A 81 -3.06 -12.39 5.47
N TRP A 82 -1.98 -11.60 5.51
CA TRP A 82 -1.24 -11.31 6.75
C TRP A 82 -2.13 -10.62 7.79
N LEU A 83 -2.86 -9.57 7.40
CA LEU A 83 -3.80 -8.85 8.27
C LEU A 83 -4.91 -9.78 8.82
N ARG A 84 -5.43 -10.68 7.98
CA ARG A 84 -6.46 -11.67 8.39
C ARG A 84 -5.94 -12.70 9.38
N ALA A 85 -4.67 -13.04 9.32
CA ALA A 85 -4.05 -14.01 10.23
C ALA A 85 -3.72 -13.43 11.61
N ARG A 86 -3.71 -12.10 11.75
CA ARG A 86 -3.31 -11.44 12.99
C ARG A 86 -4.41 -11.42 14.05
N SER A 87 -4.04 -11.81 15.26
CA SER A 87 -4.95 -11.88 16.41
C SER A 87 -5.17 -10.54 17.11
N ASP A 88 -4.29 -9.57 16.90
CA ASP A 88 -4.30 -8.23 17.49
C ASP A 88 -4.88 -7.14 16.57
N VAL A 89 -5.30 -7.51 15.35
CA VAL A 89 -6.07 -6.64 14.45
C VAL A 89 -7.56 -6.78 14.77
N ALA A 90 -8.22 -5.65 15.05
CA ALA A 90 -9.67 -5.58 15.27
C ALA A 90 -10.43 -5.41 13.95
N SER A 91 -9.96 -4.49 13.10
CA SER A 91 -10.48 -4.27 11.75
C SER A 91 -9.37 -3.80 10.82
N ALA A 92 -9.54 -4.05 9.53
CA ALA A 92 -8.63 -3.58 8.51
C ALA A 92 -9.35 -3.32 7.19
N ARG A 93 -8.93 -2.28 6.48
CA ARG A 93 -9.42 -1.93 5.15
C ARG A 93 -8.23 -1.67 4.22
N VAL A 94 -8.38 -2.03 2.94
CA VAL A 94 -7.31 -1.97 1.95
C VAL A 94 -7.86 -1.43 0.64
N SER A 95 -7.14 -0.49 0.00
CA SER A 95 -7.55 0.05 -1.29
C SER A 95 -7.20 -0.88 -2.43
N GLU A 96 -7.79 -0.65 -3.61
CA GLU A 96 -7.21 -1.17 -4.86
C GLU A 96 -5.86 -0.51 -5.16
N LEU A 97 -5.18 -0.99 -6.21
CA LEU A 97 -3.97 -0.36 -6.72
C LEU A 97 -4.30 1.04 -7.28
N VAL A 98 -3.58 2.05 -6.81
CA VAL A 98 -3.73 3.45 -7.22
C VAL A 98 -2.39 4.04 -7.64
N ASP A 99 -2.45 5.05 -8.52
CA ASP A 99 -1.24 5.73 -9.02
C ASP A 99 -0.53 6.46 -7.87
N ALA A 100 0.68 6.03 -7.54
CA ALA A 100 1.43 6.55 -6.40
C ALA A 100 1.94 7.99 -6.60
N TRP A 101 1.96 8.49 -7.85
CA TRP A 101 2.45 9.83 -8.18
C TRP A 101 1.35 10.90 -8.15
N TYR A 102 0.11 10.49 -8.36
CA TYR A 102 -1.04 11.38 -8.54
C TYR A 102 -2.21 11.07 -7.62
N THR A 103 -2.03 10.18 -6.65
CA THR A 103 -3.02 10.00 -5.58
C THR A 103 -2.93 11.18 -4.62
N ASP A 104 -4.02 11.93 -4.48
CA ASP A 104 -4.07 13.05 -3.54
C ASP A 104 -4.15 12.51 -2.11
N PHE A 105 -5.08 11.59 -1.83
CA PHE A 105 -5.11 10.65 -0.69
C PHE A 105 -6.15 9.56 -0.99
N VAL A 106 -5.92 8.32 -0.53
CA VAL A 106 -6.96 7.28 -0.61
C VAL A 106 -8.07 7.62 0.39
N THR A 107 -9.26 7.89 -0.12
CA THR A 107 -10.44 8.21 0.66
C THR A 107 -11.00 6.97 1.36
N GLU A 108 -11.76 7.17 2.44
CA GLU A 108 -12.35 6.06 3.21
C GLU A 108 -13.22 5.13 2.35
N ASP A 109 -13.94 5.67 1.37
CA ASP A 109 -14.80 4.91 0.46
C ASP A 109 -14.00 4.08 -0.56
N ALA A 110 -12.73 4.44 -0.81
CA ALA A 110 -11.82 3.66 -1.64
C ALA A 110 -11.15 2.49 -0.89
N LEU A 111 -11.35 2.37 0.43
CA LEU A 111 -10.82 1.30 1.27
C LEU A 111 -11.85 0.19 1.48
N ALA A 112 -11.63 -0.98 0.88
CA ALA A 112 -12.51 -2.13 1.06
C ALA A 112 -12.19 -2.86 2.38
N PRO A 113 -13.19 -3.27 3.18
CA PRO A 113 -12.96 -4.04 4.40
C PRO A 113 -12.40 -5.43 4.08
N VAL A 114 -11.37 -5.84 4.81
CA VAL A 114 -10.71 -7.15 4.65
C VAL A 114 -10.62 -7.97 5.94
N VAL A 115 -10.73 -7.30 7.09
CA VAL A 115 -10.85 -7.85 8.44
C VAL A 115 -11.85 -6.96 9.19
N GLY A 116 -12.75 -7.56 9.98
CA GLY A 116 -13.63 -6.85 10.92
C GLY A 116 -14.47 -5.73 10.31
#